data_AF-A0A833WKG5-F1
#
_entry.id   AF-A0A833WKG5-F1
#
_cell.length_a   1.000
_cell.length_b   1.000
_cell.length_c   1.000
_cell.angle_alpha   90.00
_cell.angle_beta   90.00
_cell.angle_gamma   90.00
#
_symmetry.space_group_name_H-M   'P 1'
#
loop_
_entity.id
_entity.type
_entity.pdbx_description
1 polymer ?
#
loop_
_entity_poly.entity_id
_entity_poly.type
_entity_poly.pdbx_seq_one_letter_code
_entity_poly.pdbx_strand_id
1 'polypeptide(L)'
;MEISEEYLLFRSKGNMEDKCVIKKDVTELIGNTPMVYLNHIVDGCVARIAAKLELMEPCSSVKDRHIMIAYSMIKDAEDKGLITPGKIHYETTGPEIWRDSGGTVDALVAGIGTGGTVAGAGSFLKEKNTEIKVYGVEPVESAVLNGGKPGKHLIQGIGAGIMPIVLDVNLLDEVIQVSSEEAIETAKLLALKEGLLVGISSGAAAAAAIKLARRPENAGKLFVVVFPSCGERYLSSVLFDSIRQKAENMTFD
;
A
#
# COMPACT_ATOMS: atom_id res chain seq x y z
N MET A 1 -34.04 55.24 -18.57
CA MET A 1 -32.71 54.72 -18.88
C MET A 1 -32.68 53.29 -18.41
N GLU A 2 -32.93 52.38 -19.35
CA GLU A 2 -32.95 50.94 -19.14
C GLU A 2 -31.54 50.45 -18.79
N ILE A 3 -31.46 49.61 -17.77
CA ILE A 3 -30.27 48.83 -17.45
C ILE A 3 -30.28 47.70 -18.48
N SER A 4 -29.32 47.70 -19.41
CA SER A 4 -29.25 46.75 -20.52
C SER A 4 -29.15 45.29 -20.03
N GLU A 5 -29.93 44.40 -20.65
CA GLU A 5 -29.98 42.95 -20.36
C GLU A 5 -28.60 42.25 -20.35
N GLU A 6 -27.58 42.83 -20.97
CA GLU A 6 -26.19 42.36 -20.91
C GLU A 6 -25.61 42.31 -19.48
N TYR A 7 -26.05 43.18 -18.57
CA TYR A 7 -25.53 43.21 -17.19
C TYR A 7 -26.12 42.08 -16.32
N LEU A 8 -27.29 41.55 -16.70
CA LEU A 8 -27.93 40.41 -16.02
C LEU A 8 -27.46 39.06 -16.60
N LEU A 9 -26.97 39.02 -17.85
CA LEU A 9 -26.43 37.80 -18.44
C LEU A 9 -25.06 37.39 -17.88
N PHE A 10 -24.30 38.34 -17.31
CA PHE A 10 -23.00 38.07 -16.70
C PHE A 10 -23.09 37.36 -15.34
N ARG A 11 -24.27 37.33 -14.71
CA ARG A 11 -24.49 36.70 -13.40
C ARG A 11 -25.22 35.35 -13.41
N SER A 12 -25.46 34.75 -14.58
CA SER A 12 -26.01 33.37 -14.67
C SER A 12 -24.98 32.30 -15.04
N LYS A 13 -23.70 32.65 -15.24
CA LYS A 13 -22.64 31.66 -15.34
C LYS A 13 -22.27 31.19 -13.94
N GLY A 14 -22.96 30.15 -13.46
CA GLY A 14 -22.38 29.30 -12.42
C GLY A 14 -20.95 28.93 -12.84
N ASN A 15 -19.98 29.23 -11.99
CA ASN A 15 -18.54 29.02 -12.23
C ASN A 15 -18.30 27.71 -12.98
N MET A 16 -17.81 27.80 -14.21
CA MET A 16 -17.31 26.61 -14.93
C MET A 16 -16.11 25.98 -14.21
N GLU A 17 -15.40 26.76 -13.38
CA GLU A 17 -14.26 26.30 -12.58
C GLU A 17 -14.66 25.29 -11.50
N ASP A 18 -15.85 25.41 -10.90
CA ASP A 18 -16.34 24.46 -9.88
C ASP A 18 -16.93 23.17 -10.49
N LYS A 19 -16.94 23.06 -11.82
CA LYS A 19 -17.43 21.88 -12.56
C LYS A 19 -16.35 21.17 -13.40
N CYS A 20 -15.16 21.74 -13.53
CA CYS A 20 -14.09 21.13 -14.32
C CYS A 20 -13.47 19.96 -13.54
N VAL A 21 -13.69 18.73 -14.01
CA VAL A 21 -13.13 17.52 -13.37
C VAL A 21 -11.67 17.24 -13.74
N ILE A 22 -11.09 18.05 -14.63
CA ILE A 22 -9.68 17.97 -15.03
C ILE A 22 -8.83 18.51 -13.88
N LYS A 23 -7.85 17.72 -13.46
CA LYS A 23 -6.91 18.07 -12.39
C LYS A 23 -5.95 19.17 -12.81
N LYS A 24 -5.58 20.04 -11.87
CA LYS A 24 -4.67 21.17 -12.13
C LYS A 24 -3.26 20.69 -12.46
N ASP A 25 -2.80 19.65 -11.77
CA ASP A 25 -1.50 19.02 -11.97
C ASP A 25 -1.53 17.56 -11.48
N VAL A 26 -0.40 16.86 -11.64
CA VAL A 26 -0.25 15.44 -11.30
C VAL A 26 -0.41 15.16 -9.80
N THR A 27 -0.21 16.15 -8.93
CA THR A 27 -0.30 15.94 -7.47
C THR A 27 -1.75 15.70 -7.02
N GLU A 28 -2.73 16.26 -7.73
CA GLU A 28 -4.15 16.02 -7.48
C GLU A 28 -4.64 14.62 -7.95
N LEU A 29 -3.76 13.84 -8.60
CA LEU A 29 -4.00 12.43 -8.97
C LEU A 29 -3.46 11.44 -7.92
N ILE A 30 -2.76 11.91 -6.89
CA ILE A 30 -2.21 11.07 -5.83
C ILE A 30 -3.33 10.62 -4.89
N GLY A 31 -3.27 9.35 -4.49
CA GLY A 31 -4.21 8.74 -3.57
C GLY A 31 -5.53 8.35 -4.21
N ASN A 32 -6.55 8.08 -3.37
CA ASN A 32 -7.81 7.46 -3.79
C ASN A 32 -7.62 6.19 -4.64
N THR A 33 -6.58 5.42 -4.33
CA THR A 33 -6.31 4.14 -4.99
C THR A 33 -7.43 3.15 -4.68
N PRO A 34 -7.79 2.24 -5.60
CA PRO A 34 -8.90 1.32 -5.36
C PRO A 34 -8.52 0.18 -4.42
N MET A 35 -9.54 -0.52 -3.92
CA MET A 35 -9.41 -1.82 -3.29
C MET A 35 -10.06 -2.91 -4.15
N VAL A 36 -9.48 -4.10 -4.17
CA VAL A 36 -10.04 -5.27 -4.88
C VAL A 36 -9.95 -6.52 -4.00
N TYR A 37 -10.96 -7.38 -4.03
CA TYR A 37 -10.89 -8.67 -3.33
C TYR A 37 -9.94 -9.63 -4.04
N LEU A 38 -9.14 -10.36 -3.26
CA LEU A 38 -8.40 -11.53 -3.73
C LEU A 38 -9.32 -12.76 -3.69
N ASN A 39 -9.28 -13.61 -4.71
CA ASN A 39 -10.25 -14.71 -4.86
C ASN A 39 -9.58 -16.09 -4.88
N HIS A 40 -8.78 -16.38 -5.91
CA HIS A 40 -8.22 -17.70 -6.18
C HIS A 40 -6.93 -17.99 -5.40
N ILE A 41 -6.19 -16.96 -5.01
CA ILE A 41 -4.98 -17.11 -4.19
C ILE A 41 -5.32 -17.36 -2.70
N VAL A 42 -6.54 -17.01 -2.29
CA VAL A 42 -7.00 -17.10 -0.90
C VAL A 42 -7.84 -18.36 -0.62
N ASP A 43 -7.80 -19.35 -1.51
CA ASP A 43 -8.47 -20.64 -1.28
C ASP A 43 -8.04 -21.25 0.06
N GLY A 44 -9.03 -21.65 0.85
CA GLY A 44 -8.86 -22.18 2.21
C GLY A 44 -8.78 -21.13 3.33
N CYS A 45 -8.85 -19.83 3.02
CA CYS A 45 -9.01 -18.78 4.02
C CYS A 45 -10.44 -18.76 4.59
N VAL A 46 -10.56 -18.49 5.88
CA VAL A 46 -11.85 -18.29 6.56
C VAL A 46 -12.22 -16.80 6.65
N ALA A 47 -11.25 -15.90 6.42
CA ALA A 47 -11.43 -14.46 6.32
C ALA A 47 -11.38 -13.98 4.85
N ARG A 48 -11.99 -12.82 4.59
CA ARG A 48 -11.90 -12.14 3.28
C ARG A 48 -10.68 -11.23 3.24
N ILE A 49 -10.03 -11.13 2.08
CA ILE A 49 -8.86 -10.26 1.89
C ILE A 49 -9.12 -9.29 0.74
N ALA A 50 -9.01 -7.99 1.00
CA ALA A 50 -9.03 -6.92 0.00
C ALA A 50 -7.64 -6.27 -0.12
N ALA A 51 -7.11 -6.17 -1.33
CA ALA A 51 -5.85 -5.51 -1.61
C ALA A 51 -6.07 -4.03 -1.92
N LYS A 52 -5.37 -3.14 -1.20
CA LYS A 52 -5.27 -1.70 -1.47
C LYS A 52 -4.16 -1.46 -2.49
N LEU A 53 -4.53 -1.04 -3.70
CA LEU A 53 -3.67 -1.07 -4.88
C LEU A 53 -2.85 0.21 -5.06
N GLU A 54 -1.81 0.39 -4.24
CA GLU A 54 -0.88 1.53 -4.36
C GLU A 54 -0.02 1.48 -5.65
N LEU A 55 -0.06 0.38 -6.39
CA LEU A 55 0.45 0.30 -7.76
C LEU A 55 -0.32 1.17 -8.76
N MET A 56 -1.51 1.67 -8.41
CA MET A 56 -2.34 2.55 -9.24
C MET A 56 -2.13 4.05 -8.92
N GLU A 57 -1.14 4.38 -8.09
CA GLU A 57 -0.66 5.75 -7.95
C GLU A 57 -0.02 6.25 -9.28
N PRO A 58 0.11 7.57 -9.50
CA PRO A 58 0.56 8.13 -10.78
C PRO A 58 1.92 7.63 -11.31
N CYS A 59 2.85 7.34 -10.41
CA CYS A 59 4.16 6.75 -10.67
C CYS A 59 4.25 5.30 -10.16
N SER A 60 3.12 4.65 -9.88
CA SER A 60 2.98 3.22 -9.59
C SER A 60 3.55 2.73 -8.26
N SER A 61 3.60 3.59 -7.23
CA SER A 61 3.87 3.11 -5.86
C SER A 61 3.35 4.02 -4.75
N VAL A 62 3.20 3.45 -3.55
CA VAL A 62 2.85 4.16 -2.29
C VAL A 62 3.77 5.34 -1.95
N LYS A 63 4.96 5.41 -2.57
CA LYS A 63 5.88 6.54 -2.43
C LYS A 63 5.36 7.80 -3.13
N ASP A 64 4.34 7.70 -3.95
CA ASP A 64 3.75 8.85 -4.63
C ASP A 64 2.97 9.74 -3.65
N ARG A 65 2.34 9.12 -2.65
CA ARG A 65 1.80 9.83 -1.47
C ARG A 65 2.85 10.64 -0.74
N HIS A 66 4.10 10.20 -0.81
CA HIS A 66 5.23 10.94 -0.30
C HIS A 66 5.76 11.95 -1.32
N ILE A 67 5.59 11.78 -2.65
CA ILE A 67 6.05 12.68 -3.75
C ILE A 67 5.45 14.09 -3.71
N MET A 68 4.40 14.37 -2.93
CA MET A 68 4.13 15.76 -2.51
C MET A 68 5.33 16.40 -1.76
N ILE A 69 6.36 15.60 -1.48
CA ILE A 69 7.54 15.89 -0.69
C ILE A 69 8.69 15.07 -1.33
N ALA A 70 9.61 15.67 -2.08
CA ALA A 70 10.66 14.93 -2.78
C ALA A 70 11.52 14.10 -1.80
N TYR A 71 11.89 12.85 -2.10
CA TYR A 71 12.63 11.94 -1.20
C TYR A 71 13.89 12.55 -0.51
N SER A 72 14.63 13.43 -1.21
CA SER A 72 15.77 14.16 -0.63
C SER A 72 15.35 15.32 0.29
N MET A 73 14.22 15.96 -0.01
CA MET A 73 13.59 16.96 0.85
C MET A 73 12.87 16.31 2.03
N ILE A 74 12.37 15.08 1.89
CA ILE A 74 11.73 14.30 2.95
C ILE A 74 12.73 13.95 4.02
N LYS A 75 13.84 13.30 3.67
CA LYS A 75 14.80 12.88 4.69
C LYS A 75 15.34 14.09 5.45
N ASP A 76 15.67 15.17 4.74
CA ASP A 76 16.12 16.43 5.34
C ASP A 76 15.01 17.09 6.18
N ALA A 77 13.74 17.08 5.73
CA ALA A 77 12.61 17.60 6.49
C ALA A 77 12.21 16.70 7.67
N GLU A 78 12.36 15.38 7.57
CA GLU A 78 12.15 14.41 8.65
C GLU A 78 13.25 14.55 9.71
N ASP A 79 14.51 14.63 9.29
CA ASP A 79 15.67 14.87 10.14
C ASP A 79 15.55 16.25 10.86
N LYS A 80 14.90 17.23 10.20
CA LYS A 80 14.59 18.55 10.77
C LYS A 80 13.23 18.63 11.49
N GLY A 81 12.46 17.55 11.54
CA GLY A 81 11.12 17.49 12.18
C GLY A 81 10.03 18.33 11.50
N LEU A 82 10.24 18.78 10.27
CA LEU A 82 9.31 19.59 9.47
C LEU A 82 8.15 18.77 8.88
N ILE A 83 8.32 17.45 8.73
CA ILE A 83 7.29 16.51 8.27
C ILE A 83 7.37 15.20 9.07
N THR A 84 6.30 14.39 9.02
CA THR A 84 6.26 13.07 9.65
C THR A 84 5.65 12.05 8.67
N PRO A 85 6.38 10.99 8.26
CA PRO A 85 5.93 10.04 7.23
C PRO A 85 4.66 9.26 7.58
N GLY A 86 4.26 9.22 8.86
CA GLY A 86 2.96 8.68 9.27
C GLY A 86 1.77 9.61 8.97
N LYS A 87 1.98 10.93 8.92
CA LYS A 87 0.90 11.91 8.83
C LYS A 87 0.07 11.76 7.55
N ILE A 88 0.72 11.62 6.41
CA ILE A 88 0.01 11.49 5.13
C ILE A 88 -0.86 10.23 5.08
N HIS A 89 -0.38 9.13 5.66
CA HIS A 89 -1.13 7.89 5.72
C HIS A 89 -2.30 7.94 6.70
N TYR A 90 -2.17 8.73 7.78
CA TYR A 90 -3.27 9.02 8.68
C TYR A 90 -4.34 9.90 8.01
N GLU A 91 -3.94 10.88 7.21
CA GLU A 91 -4.85 11.84 6.56
C GLU A 91 -5.48 11.31 5.25
N THR A 92 -4.88 10.31 4.60
CA THR A 92 -5.34 9.81 3.29
C THR A 92 -5.58 8.29 3.31
N THR A 93 -4.54 7.48 3.43
CA THR A 93 -4.63 6.01 3.28
C THR A 93 -5.58 5.36 4.28
N GLY A 94 -5.53 5.74 5.57
CA GLY A 94 -6.44 5.26 6.60
C GLY A 94 -7.91 5.61 6.31
N PRO A 95 -8.24 6.90 6.08
CA PRO A 95 -9.57 7.33 5.67
C PRO A 95 -10.11 6.63 4.42
N GLU A 96 -9.27 6.44 3.40
CA GLU A 96 -9.66 5.72 2.19
C GLU A 96 -10.03 4.27 2.51
N ILE A 97 -9.21 3.54 3.27
CA ILE A 97 -9.49 2.16 3.67
C ILE A 97 -10.79 2.07 4.49
N TRP A 98 -10.98 2.97 5.45
CA TRP A 98 -12.19 3.01 6.27
C TRP A 98 -13.44 3.27 5.43
N ARG A 99 -13.40 4.28 4.55
CA ARG A 99 -14.50 4.64 3.65
C ARG A 99 -14.83 3.50 2.69
N ASP A 100 -13.81 2.96 2.00
CA ASP A 100 -14.00 2.01 0.91
C ASP A 100 -14.37 0.61 1.43
N SER A 101 -14.08 0.30 2.70
CA SER A 101 -14.56 -0.91 3.39
C SER A 101 -15.94 -0.74 4.02
N GLY A 102 -16.55 0.44 3.96
CA GLY A 102 -17.80 0.75 4.66
C GLY A 102 -17.67 0.64 6.19
N GLY A 103 -16.48 0.85 6.74
CA GLY A 103 -16.17 0.70 8.16
C GLY A 103 -16.13 -0.74 8.66
N THR A 104 -16.04 -1.72 7.75
CA THR A 104 -16.05 -3.16 8.10
C THR A 104 -14.67 -3.82 8.12
N VAL A 105 -13.59 -3.04 7.93
CA VAL A 105 -12.22 -3.56 8.05
C VAL A 105 -11.94 -4.00 9.49
N ASP A 106 -11.47 -5.24 9.65
CA ASP A 106 -11.09 -5.82 10.94
C ASP A 106 -9.58 -5.83 11.14
N ALA A 107 -8.82 -5.84 10.05
CA ALA A 107 -7.37 -5.94 10.08
C ALA A 107 -6.69 -5.18 8.94
N LEU A 108 -5.59 -4.48 9.26
CA LEU A 108 -4.65 -3.92 8.31
C LEU A 108 -3.37 -4.76 8.28
N VAL A 109 -2.92 -5.16 7.08
CA VAL A 109 -1.65 -5.86 6.87
C VAL A 109 -0.78 -5.04 5.93
N ALA A 110 0.41 -4.63 6.40
CA ALA A 110 1.35 -3.88 5.56
C ALA A 110 2.82 -4.17 5.92
N GLY A 111 3.64 -4.22 4.87
CA GLY A 111 5.09 -4.40 5.00
C GLY A 111 5.79 -3.16 5.55
N ILE A 112 6.79 -3.38 6.41
CA ILE A 112 7.46 -2.30 7.14
C ILE A 112 8.79 -1.95 6.46
N GLY A 113 8.77 -0.84 5.71
CA GLY A 113 9.97 -0.13 5.25
C GLY A 113 10.33 1.00 6.21
N THR A 114 9.85 2.21 5.92
CA THR A 114 9.93 3.34 6.87
C THR A 114 8.97 3.19 8.04
N GLY A 115 7.93 2.34 7.94
CA GLY A 115 6.87 2.20 8.94
C GLY A 115 5.75 3.25 8.84
N GLY A 116 5.86 4.25 7.94
CA GLY A 116 4.86 5.32 7.82
C GLY A 116 3.43 4.81 7.52
N THR A 117 3.28 3.79 6.67
CA THR A 117 1.95 3.26 6.31
C THR A 117 1.26 2.60 7.49
N VAL A 118 1.95 1.68 8.18
CA VAL A 118 1.39 1.02 9.38
C VAL A 118 1.15 2.03 10.50
N ALA A 119 2.07 2.98 10.72
CA ALA A 119 1.95 3.99 11.77
C ALA A 119 0.78 4.94 11.53
N GLY A 120 0.66 5.48 10.32
CA GLY A 120 -0.37 6.46 9.97
C GLY A 120 -1.75 5.84 9.79
N ALA A 121 -1.86 4.90 8.84
CA ALA A 121 -3.14 4.28 8.54
C ALA A 121 -3.63 3.41 9.72
N GLY A 122 -2.72 2.71 10.40
CA GLY A 122 -3.05 1.91 11.58
C GLY A 122 -3.58 2.77 12.73
N SER A 123 -2.94 3.90 13.03
CA SER A 123 -3.43 4.84 14.06
C SER A 123 -4.82 5.36 13.73
N PHE A 124 -5.05 5.81 12.50
CA PHE A 124 -6.36 6.28 12.07
C PHE A 124 -7.44 5.21 12.23
N LEU A 125 -7.16 3.97 11.81
CA LEU A 125 -8.11 2.87 11.90
C LEU A 125 -8.41 2.52 13.37
N LYS A 126 -7.40 2.46 14.24
CA LYS A 126 -7.60 2.18 15.67
C LYS A 126 -8.38 3.29 16.39
N GLU A 127 -8.27 4.54 15.95
CA GLU A 127 -9.13 5.62 16.43
C GLU A 127 -10.60 5.47 16.01
N LYS A 128 -10.87 4.85 14.86
CA LYS A 128 -12.24 4.53 14.43
C LYS A 128 -12.81 3.32 15.16
N ASN A 129 -11.99 2.30 15.37
CA ASN A 129 -12.35 1.11 16.12
C ASN A 129 -11.09 0.48 16.73
N THR A 130 -11.02 0.47 18.07
CA THR A 130 -9.88 -0.05 18.83
C THR A 130 -9.67 -1.55 18.67
N GLU A 131 -10.69 -2.28 18.21
CA GLU A 131 -10.61 -3.72 17.95
C GLU A 131 -9.89 -4.06 16.64
N ILE A 132 -9.68 -3.07 15.76
CA ILE A 132 -8.97 -3.29 14.50
C ILE A 132 -7.53 -3.70 14.78
N LYS A 133 -7.13 -4.80 14.13
CA LYS A 133 -5.79 -5.34 14.25
C LYS A 133 -4.85 -4.74 13.23
N VAL A 134 -3.65 -4.37 13.65
CA VAL A 134 -2.60 -3.84 12.76
C VAL A 134 -1.43 -4.81 12.74
N TYR A 135 -1.19 -5.40 11.59
CA TYR A 135 -0.16 -6.40 11.36
C TYR A 135 0.98 -5.82 10.54
N GLY A 136 2.18 -5.87 11.10
CA GLY A 136 3.43 -5.56 10.39
C GLY A 136 3.92 -6.78 9.61
N VAL A 137 4.62 -6.56 8.50
CA VAL A 137 5.33 -7.63 7.79
C VAL A 137 6.81 -7.27 7.63
N GLU A 138 7.68 -8.21 7.99
CA GLU A 138 9.13 -8.09 7.82
C GLU A 138 9.75 -9.35 7.21
N PRO A 139 10.95 -9.26 6.59
CA PRO A 139 11.65 -10.44 6.09
C PRO A 139 12.16 -11.33 7.23
N VAL A 140 11.99 -12.65 7.13
CA VAL A 140 12.59 -13.62 8.07
C VAL A 140 14.11 -13.41 8.17
N GLU A 141 14.75 -13.08 7.06
CA GLU A 141 16.19 -12.92 6.95
C GLU A 141 16.71 -11.61 7.59
N SER A 142 15.82 -10.69 7.96
CA SER A 142 16.15 -9.39 8.57
C SER A 142 15.09 -8.98 9.60
N ALA A 143 14.71 -9.93 10.47
CA ALA A 143 13.58 -9.82 11.40
C ALA A 143 13.90 -8.98 12.66
N VAL A 144 14.30 -7.71 12.46
CA VAL A 144 14.75 -6.82 13.54
C VAL A 144 13.62 -6.47 14.51
N LEU A 145 12.37 -6.35 14.03
CA LEU A 145 11.21 -6.03 14.89
C LEU A 145 10.86 -7.18 15.83
N ASN A 146 11.17 -8.43 15.43
CA ASN A 146 11.06 -9.62 16.27
C ASN A 146 12.34 -9.93 17.08
N GLY A 147 13.27 -8.99 17.21
CA GLY A 147 14.51 -9.16 17.99
C GLY A 147 15.62 -9.95 17.29
N GLY A 148 15.45 -10.23 16.00
CA GLY A 148 16.48 -10.81 15.14
C GLY A 148 17.61 -9.83 14.80
N LYS A 149 18.58 -10.31 14.00
CA LYS A 149 19.67 -9.48 13.48
C LYS A 149 19.35 -8.99 12.06
N PRO A 150 19.86 -7.82 11.66
CA PRO A 150 19.76 -7.39 10.27
C PRO A 150 20.49 -8.38 9.36
N GLY A 151 19.89 -8.70 8.22
CA GLY A 151 20.46 -9.60 7.23
C GLY A 151 20.05 -9.23 5.80
N LYS A 152 20.71 -9.86 4.83
CA LYS A 152 20.41 -9.65 3.41
C LYS A 152 19.14 -10.42 3.03
N HIS A 153 18.20 -9.75 2.38
CA HIS A 153 16.95 -10.32 1.87
C HIS A 153 16.64 -9.76 0.48
N LEU A 154 15.67 -10.37 -0.21
CA LEU A 154 15.30 -9.99 -1.57
C LEU A 154 14.00 -9.17 -1.64
N ILE A 155 13.28 -9.05 -0.51
CA ILE A 155 12.01 -8.31 -0.46
C ILE A 155 12.25 -6.78 -0.53
N GLN A 156 12.30 -6.24 -1.74
CA GLN A 156 12.55 -4.81 -1.95
C GLN A 156 11.42 -3.93 -1.38
N GLY A 157 11.80 -2.92 -0.59
CA GLY A 157 10.92 -1.90 -0.03
C GLY A 157 10.58 -2.05 1.46
N ILE A 158 10.90 -3.19 2.08
CA ILE A 158 10.73 -3.46 3.51
C ILE A 158 12.03 -3.95 4.15
N GLY A 159 12.07 -4.16 5.46
CA GLY A 159 13.19 -4.85 6.12
C GLY A 159 14.49 -4.03 6.18
N ALA A 160 14.40 -2.74 6.52
CA ALA A 160 15.53 -1.80 6.51
C ALA A 160 16.71 -2.19 7.43
N GLY A 161 16.59 -3.24 8.24
CA GLY A 161 17.63 -3.72 9.14
C GLY A 161 17.82 -2.86 10.39
N ILE A 162 16.93 -1.91 10.61
CA ILE A 162 16.91 -1.02 11.78
C ILE A 162 15.46 -0.79 12.21
N MET A 163 15.28 -0.47 13.51
CA MET A 163 13.99 -0.04 14.04
C MET A 163 13.58 1.30 13.42
N PRO A 164 12.41 1.40 12.74
CA PRO A 164 11.98 2.66 12.15
C PRO A 164 11.61 3.67 13.23
N ILE A 165 12.17 4.88 13.16
CA ILE A 165 11.97 5.96 14.15
C ILE A 165 10.50 6.40 14.22
N VAL A 166 9.78 6.31 13.11
CA VAL A 166 8.40 6.79 12.97
C VAL A 166 7.34 5.76 13.38
N LEU A 167 7.77 4.53 13.70
CA LEU A 167 6.88 3.45 14.06
C LEU A 167 6.83 3.29 15.58
N ASP A 168 5.68 3.62 16.17
CA ASP A 168 5.35 3.12 17.50
C ASP A 168 5.01 1.63 17.41
N VAL A 169 5.90 0.77 17.89
CA VAL A 169 5.71 -0.69 17.87
C VAL A 169 4.49 -1.14 18.67
N ASN A 170 4.04 -0.36 19.65
CA ASN A 170 2.85 -0.71 20.45
C ASN A 170 1.55 -0.60 19.64
N LEU A 171 1.59 0.09 18.49
CA LEU A 171 0.47 0.11 17.56
C LEU A 171 0.22 -1.26 16.95
N LEU A 172 1.27 -2.06 16.75
CA LEU A 172 1.21 -3.35 16.06
C LEU A 172 0.70 -4.43 17.01
N ASP A 173 -0.29 -5.19 16.55
CA ASP A 173 -0.77 -6.37 17.28
C ASP A 173 0.16 -7.57 17.10
N GLU A 174 0.77 -7.73 15.92
CA GLU A 174 1.74 -8.78 15.61
C GLU A 174 2.60 -8.38 14.40
N VAL A 175 3.86 -8.83 14.37
CA VAL A 175 4.75 -8.68 13.20
C VAL A 175 4.99 -10.04 12.56
N ILE A 176 4.45 -10.23 11.36
CA ILE A 176 4.54 -11.48 10.62
C ILE A 176 5.84 -11.52 9.83
N GLN A 177 6.59 -12.61 9.99
CA GLN A 177 7.79 -12.86 9.21
C GLN A 177 7.43 -13.63 7.93
N VAL A 178 7.95 -13.17 6.79
CA VAL A 178 7.79 -13.80 5.48
C VAL A 178 9.17 -13.96 4.84
N SER A 179 9.47 -15.13 4.28
CA SER A 179 10.75 -15.33 3.60
C SER A 179 10.75 -14.67 2.22
N SER A 180 11.94 -14.37 1.70
CA SER A 180 12.09 -13.85 0.33
C SER A 180 11.49 -14.80 -0.71
N GLU A 181 11.69 -16.10 -0.54
CA GLU A 181 11.14 -17.13 -1.43
C GLU A 181 9.61 -17.12 -1.43
N GLU A 182 9.00 -17.11 -0.24
CA GLU A 182 7.55 -17.06 -0.08
C GLU A 182 6.94 -15.79 -0.68
N ALA A 183 7.60 -14.65 -0.49
CA ALA A 183 7.17 -13.37 -1.06
C ALA A 183 7.22 -13.38 -2.60
N ILE A 184 8.30 -13.90 -3.19
CA ILE A 184 8.47 -14.00 -4.64
C ILE A 184 7.42 -14.94 -5.24
N GLU A 185 7.23 -16.12 -4.64
CA GLU A 185 6.25 -17.09 -5.13
C GLU A 185 4.83 -16.54 -5.05
N THR A 186 4.48 -15.90 -3.93
CA THR A 186 3.16 -15.27 -3.77
C THR A 186 2.95 -14.14 -4.77
N ALA A 187 3.96 -13.31 -5.05
CA ALA A 187 3.88 -12.27 -6.08
C ALA A 187 3.63 -12.85 -7.49
N LYS A 188 4.27 -13.98 -7.83
CA LYS A 188 4.01 -14.70 -9.09
C LYS A 188 2.59 -15.25 -9.14
N LEU A 189 2.11 -15.84 -8.04
CA LEU A 189 0.76 -16.37 -7.95
C LEU A 189 -0.30 -15.26 -8.05
N LEU A 190 -0.05 -14.07 -7.51
CA LEU A 190 -0.95 -12.91 -7.69
C LEU A 190 -1.10 -12.53 -9.17
N ALA A 191 0.00 -12.54 -9.94
CA ALA A 191 -0.06 -12.28 -11.38
C ALA A 191 -0.83 -13.40 -12.12
N LEU A 192 -0.54 -14.66 -11.80
CA LEU A 192 -1.11 -15.82 -12.50
C LEU A 192 -2.58 -16.10 -12.15
N LYS A 193 -2.99 -15.86 -10.90
CA LYS A 193 -4.33 -16.21 -10.38
C LYS A 193 -5.28 -15.04 -10.28
N GLU A 194 -4.77 -13.83 -10.03
CA GLU A 194 -5.60 -12.63 -9.83
C GLU A 194 -5.43 -11.59 -10.95
N GLY A 195 -4.47 -11.79 -11.88
CA GLY A 195 -4.12 -10.79 -12.88
C GLY A 195 -3.44 -9.55 -12.29
N LEU A 196 -2.92 -9.65 -11.07
CA LEU A 196 -2.29 -8.54 -10.34
C LEU A 196 -0.77 -8.60 -10.45
N LEU A 197 -0.20 -7.82 -11.38
CA LEU A 197 1.25 -7.72 -11.56
C LEU A 197 1.86 -6.78 -10.51
N VAL A 198 2.42 -7.35 -9.44
CA VAL A 198 2.86 -6.60 -8.25
C VAL A 198 4.34 -6.85 -7.90
N GLY A 199 4.93 -5.95 -7.10
CA GLY A 199 6.28 -6.12 -6.56
C GLY A 199 6.39 -7.19 -5.46
N ILE A 200 7.63 -7.55 -5.10
CA ILE A 200 7.93 -8.62 -4.11
C ILE A 200 7.34 -8.29 -2.73
N SER A 201 7.34 -7.02 -2.31
CA SER A 201 6.76 -6.61 -1.01
C SER A 201 5.23 -6.74 -0.97
N SER A 202 4.53 -6.61 -2.09
CA SER A 202 3.10 -6.95 -2.19
C SER A 202 2.89 -8.45 -1.99
N GLY A 203 3.76 -9.29 -2.58
CA GLY A 203 3.76 -10.73 -2.34
C GLY A 203 3.99 -11.08 -0.87
N ALA A 204 4.90 -10.38 -0.19
CA ALA A 204 5.12 -10.56 1.24
C ALA A 204 3.87 -10.19 2.08
N ALA A 205 3.26 -9.04 1.80
CA ALA A 205 2.06 -8.60 2.49
C ALA A 205 0.88 -9.57 2.24
N ALA A 206 0.71 -10.05 1.01
CA ALA A 206 -0.30 -11.05 0.66
C ALA A 206 -0.07 -12.38 1.38
N ALA A 207 1.17 -12.88 1.42
CA ALA A 207 1.51 -14.12 2.11
C ALA A 207 1.18 -14.04 3.61
N ALA A 208 1.53 -12.92 4.26
CA ALA A 208 1.18 -12.67 5.65
C ALA A 208 -0.33 -12.62 5.86
N ALA A 209 -1.06 -11.90 5.00
CA ALA A 209 -2.52 -11.81 5.06
C ALA A 209 -3.19 -13.17 4.88
N ILE A 210 -2.71 -14.02 3.98
CA ILE A 210 -3.22 -15.38 3.77
C ILE A 210 -2.99 -16.26 5.01
N LYS A 211 -1.81 -16.19 5.64
CA LYS A 211 -1.55 -16.92 6.90
C LYS A 211 -2.52 -16.51 8.00
N LEU A 212 -2.76 -15.20 8.15
CA LEU A 212 -3.69 -14.64 9.14
C LEU A 212 -5.14 -15.02 8.85
N ALA A 213 -5.56 -14.93 7.58
CA ALA A 213 -6.92 -15.21 7.14
C ALA A 213 -7.30 -16.70 7.23
N ARG A 214 -6.33 -17.60 7.36
CA ARG A 214 -6.55 -19.04 7.62
C ARG A 214 -6.76 -19.37 9.10
N ARG A 215 -6.45 -18.44 10.02
CA ARG A 215 -6.62 -18.71 11.45
C ARG A 215 -8.11 -18.77 11.81
N PRO A 216 -8.60 -19.81 12.51
CA PRO A 216 -10.04 -19.99 12.78
C PRO A 216 -10.71 -18.80 13.47
N GLU A 217 -10.00 -18.09 14.35
CA GLU A 217 -10.46 -16.90 15.07
C GLU A 217 -10.71 -15.68 14.16
N ASN A 218 -10.29 -15.76 12.90
CA ASN A 218 -10.49 -14.72 11.89
C ASN A 218 -11.63 -15.03 10.91
N ALA A 219 -12.41 -16.08 11.17
CA ALA A 219 -13.56 -16.42 10.33
C ALA A 219 -14.51 -15.23 10.14
N GLY A 220 -14.86 -14.94 8.88
CA GLY A 220 -15.77 -13.86 8.51
C GLY A 220 -15.18 -12.44 8.51
N LYS A 221 -13.97 -12.26 9.05
CA LYS A 221 -13.32 -10.94 9.13
C LYS A 221 -12.87 -10.42 7.75
N LEU A 222 -12.70 -9.11 7.64
CA LEU A 222 -12.14 -8.42 6.49
C LEU A 222 -10.72 -7.92 6.77
N PHE A 223 -9.76 -8.50 6.05
CA PHE A 223 -8.37 -8.05 6.02
C PHE A 223 -8.16 -7.11 4.85
N VAL A 224 -7.56 -5.95 5.11
CA VAL A 224 -7.06 -5.04 4.07
C VAL A 224 -5.55 -5.15 4.03
N VAL A 225 -5.01 -5.51 2.86
CA VAL A 225 -3.57 -5.69 2.62
C VAL A 225 -3.06 -4.62 1.65
N VAL A 226 -1.96 -3.96 1.97
CA VAL A 226 -1.39 -2.92 1.10
C VAL A 226 -0.46 -3.54 0.05
N PHE A 227 -0.71 -3.28 -1.23
CA PHE A 227 0.15 -3.66 -2.36
C PHE A 227 0.98 -2.47 -2.84
N PRO A 228 2.24 -2.31 -2.38
CA PRO A 228 2.92 -1.02 -2.43
C PRO A 228 3.37 -0.54 -3.81
N SER A 229 3.55 -1.43 -4.79
CA SER A 229 4.12 -1.08 -6.09
C SER A 229 3.78 -2.06 -7.22
N CYS A 230 3.81 -1.54 -8.45
CA CYS A 230 3.62 -2.31 -9.68
C CYS A 230 4.81 -3.23 -9.96
N GLY A 231 4.52 -4.46 -10.44
CA GLY A 231 5.52 -5.48 -10.74
C GLY A 231 6.44 -5.13 -11.94
N GLU A 232 5.96 -4.33 -12.90
CA GLU A 232 6.74 -3.97 -14.11
C GLU A 232 8.08 -3.28 -13.79
N ARG A 233 8.14 -2.53 -12.68
CA ARG A 233 9.38 -1.87 -12.23
C ARG A 233 10.49 -2.87 -11.85
N TYR A 234 10.15 -4.14 -11.68
CA TYR A 234 11.02 -5.17 -11.13
C TYR A 234 11.45 -6.22 -12.17
N LEU A 235 11.21 -6.00 -13.48
CA LEU A 235 11.55 -6.96 -14.55
C LEU A 235 13.02 -7.43 -14.57
N SER A 236 13.95 -6.59 -14.08
CA SER A 236 15.38 -6.94 -14.00
C SER A 236 15.80 -7.61 -12.68
N SER A 237 14.85 -7.81 -11.76
CA SER A 237 15.08 -8.39 -10.43
C SER A 237 14.80 -9.91 -10.41
N VAL A 238 15.15 -10.53 -9.28
CA VAL A 238 14.89 -11.95 -8.97
C VAL A 238 13.43 -12.37 -9.12
N LEU A 239 12.47 -11.44 -9.05
CA LEU A 239 11.05 -11.73 -9.24
C LEU A 239 10.77 -12.35 -10.61
N PHE A 240 11.44 -11.85 -11.66
CA PHE A 240 11.20 -12.27 -13.04
C PHE A 240 12.33 -13.10 -13.63
N ASP A 241 13.42 -13.38 -12.90
CA ASP A 241 14.61 -14.07 -13.43
C ASP A 241 14.27 -15.35 -14.20
N SER A 242 13.43 -16.22 -13.64
CA SER A 242 13.02 -17.47 -14.29
C SER A 242 12.21 -17.26 -15.58
N ILE A 243 11.45 -16.17 -15.66
CA ILE A 243 10.61 -15.82 -16.81
C ILE A 243 11.47 -15.12 -17.87
N ARG A 244 12.33 -14.19 -17.44
CA ARG A 244 13.28 -13.47 -18.28
C ARG A 244 14.22 -14.43 -19.00
N GLN A 245 14.83 -15.38 -18.28
CA GLN A 245 15.69 -16.40 -18.89
C GLN A 245 14.94 -17.24 -19.93
N LYS A 246 13.66 -17.58 -19.68
CA LYS A 246 12.84 -18.28 -20.67
C LYS A 246 12.61 -17.41 -21.91
N ALA A 247 12.21 -16.15 -21.71
CA ALA A 247 11.93 -15.21 -22.79
C ALA A 247 13.16 -14.92 -23.67
N GLU A 248 14.34 -14.76 -23.06
CA GLU A 248 15.61 -14.54 -23.77
C GLU A 248 16.03 -15.73 -24.64
N ASN A 249 15.56 -16.93 -24.31
CA ASN A 249 15.87 -18.17 -25.03
C ASN A 249 14.77 -18.59 -26.02
N MET A 250 13.70 -17.80 -26.20
CA MET A 250 12.67 -18.08 -27.20
C MET A 250 13.19 -17.76 -28.61
N THR A 251 13.01 -18.69 -29.54
CA THR A 251 13.24 -18.47 -30.97
C THR A 251 11.92 -18.09 -31.66
N PHE A 252 12.00 -17.39 -32.79
CA PHE A 252 10.82 -17.25 -33.66
C PHE A 252 10.51 -18.60 -34.31
N ASP A 253 9.22 -18.90 -34.47
CA ASP A 253 8.72 -20.03 -35.27
C ASP A 253 8.57 -19.63 -36.75
#